data_AF-A0A067DKC4-F1
#
_entry.id   AF-A0A067DKC4-F1
#
_cell.length_a   1.000
_cell.length_b   1.000
_cell.length_c   1.000
_cell.angle_alpha   90.00
_cell.angle_beta   90.00
_cell.angle_gamma   90.00
#
_symmetry.space_group_name_H-M   'P 1'
#
loop_
_entity.id
_entity.type
_entity.pdbx_description
1 polymer ?
#
loop_
_entity_poly.entity_id
_entity_poly.type
_entity_poly.pdbx_seq_one_letter_code
_entity_poly.pdbx_strand_id
1 'polypeptide(L)'
;LPFDRHLSPQNVRKVVSEADGYQPHLIAPEQGYRRLIDSALNYFRGPAEASVDAVHFVLKELVRRSIGETQELKRFPTLQSEIAAAANEALERFRDDSKKTTMRLVEMESSYLTVDFFRKLPQDIERVGNPTAPSAADRYTEGHFRRIGSNVSSYVGMVSETLKNTIPKAVVHCQVKEAKRSLLDHFYAQLGKKEGKQLAQLLDEDPMLMERRQQCAKRLELYKSARDEIDSVSWTR
;
A
#
# COMPACT_ATOMS: atom_id res chain seq x y z
N LEU A 1 -8.21 -9.55 -13.13
CA LEU A 1 -9.56 -9.11 -12.71
C LEU A 1 -10.57 -9.72 -13.68
N PRO A 2 -11.76 -10.20 -13.24
CA PRO A 2 -12.68 -10.98 -14.07
C PRO A 2 -13.53 -10.11 -15.02
N PHE A 3 -12.89 -9.20 -15.76
CA PHE A 3 -13.57 -8.25 -16.64
C PHE A 3 -14.29 -8.93 -17.79
N ASP A 4 -13.74 -10.00 -18.37
CA ASP A 4 -14.37 -10.73 -19.48
C ASP A 4 -15.71 -11.37 -19.09
N ARG A 5 -15.81 -11.85 -17.84
CA ARG A 5 -17.06 -12.40 -17.30
C ARG A 5 -18.05 -11.28 -17.00
N HIS A 6 -17.57 -10.19 -16.41
CA HIS A 6 -18.38 -9.05 -16.03
C HIS A 6 -18.94 -8.27 -17.24
N LEU A 7 -18.16 -8.16 -18.32
CA LEU A 7 -18.54 -7.47 -19.55
C LEU A 7 -19.07 -8.42 -20.63
N SER A 8 -19.45 -9.65 -20.25
CA SER A 8 -20.10 -10.58 -21.16
C SER A 8 -21.40 -9.98 -21.73
N PRO A 9 -21.74 -10.23 -23.00
CA PRO A 9 -22.90 -9.59 -23.65
C PRO A 9 -24.22 -9.90 -22.95
N GLN A 10 -24.33 -11.09 -22.33
CA GLN A 10 -25.47 -11.48 -21.51
C GLN A 10 -25.59 -10.62 -20.25
N ASN A 11 -24.48 -10.37 -19.54
CA ASN A 11 -24.49 -9.53 -18.35
C ASN A 11 -24.71 -8.06 -18.70
N VAL A 12 -24.08 -7.56 -19.77
CA VAL A 12 -24.30 -6.20 -20.27
C VAL A 12 -25.77 -5.98 -20.63
N ARG A 13 -26.39 -6.91 -21.38
CA ARG A 13 -27.82 -6.87 -21.70
C ARG A 13 -28.66 -6.78 -20.43
N LYS A 14 -28.39 -7.63 -19.44
CA LYS A 14 -29.11 -7.65 -18.17
C LYS A 14 -29.00 -6.31 -17.45
N VAL A 15 -27.77 -5.83 -17.21
CA VAL A 15 -27.52 -4.59 -16.44
C VAL A 15 -28.09 -3.36 -17.14
N VAL A 16 -27.95 -3.25 -18.47
CA VAL A 16 -28.49 -2.13 -19.24
C VAL A 16 -30.03 -2.16 -19.24
N SER A 17 -30.64 -3.32 -19.47
CA SER A 17 -32.11 -3.45 -19.46
C SER A 17 -32.70 -3.17 -18.07
N GLU A 18 -32.01 -3.56 -17.00
CA GLU A 18 -32.41 -3.27 -15.61
C GLU A 18 -32.20 -1.80 -15.22
N ALA A 19 -31.18 -1.14 -15.79
CA ALA A 19 -30.81 0.23 -15.44
C ALA A 19 -31.67 1.27 -16.15
N ASP A 20 -31.97 1.04 -17.43
CA ASP A 20 -32.64 2.03 -18.27
C ASP A 20 -34.14 1.72 -18.52
N GLY A 21 -34.63 0.58 -18.06
CA GLY A 21 -36.06 0.23 -18.05
C GLY A 21 -36.61 -0.29 -19.39
N TYR A 22 -37.94 -0.40 -19.49
CA TYR A 22 -38.63 -1.06 -20.61
C TYR A 22 -38.71 -0.24 -21.90
N GLN A 23 -38.32 1.04 -21.88
CA GLN A 23 -38.52 1.94 -23.01
C GLN A 23 -37.33 1.85 -23.98
N PRO A 24 -37.55 1.56 -25.27
CA PRO A 24 -36.45 1.48 -26.23
C PRO A 24 -35.80 2.86 -26.41
N HIS A 25 -34.48 2.90 -26.25
CA HIS A 25 -33.71 4.14 -26.23
C HIS A 25 -33.43 4.64 -27.65
N LEU A 26 -33.77 5.90 -27.91
CA LEU A 26 -33.38 6.61 -29.13
C LEU A 26 -31.94 7.17 -29.05
N ILE A 27 -31.36 7.21 -27.84
CA ILE A 27 -30.03 7.76 -27.49
C ILE A 27 -29.27 6.70 -26.65
N ALA A 28 -27.95 6.82 -26.51
CA ALA A 28 -27.15 5.86 -25.73
C ALA A 28 -27.62 5.70 -24.26
N PRO A 29 -27.67 4.47 -23.70
CA PRO A 29 -28.15 4.18 -22.34
C PRO A 29 -27.18 4.64 -21.24
N GLU A 30 -27.24 5.90 -20.83
CA GLU A 30 -26.28 6.49 -19.88
C GLU A 30 -26.23 5.79 -18.52
N GLN A 31 -27.38 5.34 -18.00
CA GLN A 31 -27.44 4.74 -16.67
C GLN A 31 -26.88 3.32 -16.67
N GLY A 32 -27.12 2.56 -17.75
CA GLY A 32 -26.46 1.27 -17.99
C GLY A 32 -24.94 1.38 -18.05
N TYR A 33 -24.40 2.35 -18.81
CA TYR A 33 -22.95 2.62 -18.86
C TYR A 33 -22.39 2.94 -17.49
N ARG A 34 -23.03 3.86 -16.74
CA ARG A 34 -22.57 4.28 -15.42
C ARG A 34 -22.49 3.09 -14.45
N ARG A 35 -23.52 2.23 -14.41
CA ARG A 35 -23.53 1.04 -13.54
C ARG A 35 -22.46 0.02 -13.93
N LEU A 36 -22.28 -0.24 -15.22
CA LEU A 36 -21.27 -1.18 -15.71
C LEU A 36 -19.86 -0.70 -15.36
N ILE A 37 -19.59 0.60 -15.53
CA ILE A 37 -18.30 1.20 -15.20
C ILE A 37 -18.06 1.19 -13.70
N ASP A 38 -19.01 1.64 -12.89
CA ASP A 38 -18.89 1.64 -11.42
C ASP A 38 -18.59 0.25 -10.87
N SER A 39 -19.36 -0.76 -11.31
CA SER A 39 -19.13 -2.16 -10.94
C SER A 39 -17.76 -2.67 -11.40
N ALA A 40 -17.29 -2.27 -12.60
CA ALA A 40 -15.96 -2.63 -13.07
C ALA A 40 -14.84 -1.95 -12.26
N LEU A 41 -14.99 -0.67 -11.91
CA LEU A 41 -13.98 0.07 -11.17
C LEU A 41 -13.85 -0.40 -9.71
N ASN A 42 -14.93 -0.92 -9.13
CA ASN A 42 -14.90 -1.54 -7.79
C ASN A 42 -13.91 -2.72 -7.68
N TYR A 43 -13.60 -3.41 -8.79
CA TYR A 43 -12.57 -4.46 -8.79
C TYR A 43 -11.15 -3.94 -8.52
N PHE A 44 -10.88 -2.64 -8.69
CA PHE A 44 -9.56 -2.07 -8.40
C PHE A 44 -9.31 -1.82 -6.92
N ARG A 45 -10.35 -1.80 -6.08
CA ARG A 45 -10.23 -1.58 -4.63
C ARG A 45 -9.31 -2.61 -3.96
N GLY A 46 -9.52 -3.90 -4.26
CA GLY A 46 -8.72 -4.99 -3.69
C GLY A 46 -7.22 -4.90 -4.05
N PRO A 47 -6.84 -4.81 -5.35
CA PRO A 47 -5.45 -4.61 -5.75
C PRO A 47 -4.81 -3.33 -5.20
N ALA A 48 -5.58 -2.25 -5.07
CA ALA A 48 -5.11 -0.99 -4.52
C ALA A 48 -4.78 -1.11 -3.03
N GLU A 49 -5.62 -1.79 -2.25
CA GLU A 49 -5.35 -2.12 -0.84
C GLU A 49 -4.16 -3.07 -0.70
N ALA A 50 -4.08 -4.12 -1.52
CA ALA A 50 -2.95 -5.04 -1.52
C ALA A 50 -1.60 -4.34 -1.79
N SER A 51 -1.61 -3.30 -2.62
CA SER A 51 -0.41 -2.48 -2.89
C SER A 51 0.03 -1.67 -1.65
N VAL A 52 -0.92 -1.16 -0.88
CA VAL A 52 -0.67 -0.45 0.39
C VAL A 52 -0.05 -1.42 1.40
N ASP A 53 -0.62 -2.61 1.53
CA ASP A 53 -0.18 -3.64 2.48
C ASP A 53 1.21 -4.20 2.15
N ALA A 54 1.51 -4.41 0.86
CA ALA A 54 2.82 -4.88 0.43
C ALA A 54 3.94 -3.90 0.80
N VAL A 55 3.71 -2.59 0.62
CA VAL A 55 4.70 -1.56 1.00
C VAL A 55 4.86 -1.48 2.51
N HIS A 56 3.76 -1.55 3.27
CA HIS A 56 3.81 -1.58 4.73
C HIS A 56 4.65 -2.74 5.26
N PHE A 57 4.45 -3.94 4.71
CA PHE A 57 5.23 -5.12 5.08
C PHE A 57 6.73 -4.91 4.85
N VAL A 58 7.11 -4.35 3.70
CA VAL A 58 8.52 -4.05 3.38
C VAL A 58 9.10 -3.03 4.37
N LEU A 59 8.34 -1.99 4.74
CA LEU A 59 8.80 -0.99 5.71
C LEU A 59 9.01 -1.59 7.11
N LYS A 60 8.10 -2.45 7.58
CA LYS A 60 8.27 -3.16 8.88
C LYS A 60 9.49 -4.07 8.87
N GLU A 61 9.69 -4.80 7.78
CA GLU A 61 10.86 -5.68 7.63
C GLU A 61 12.17 -4.88 7.59
N LEU A 62 12.17 -3.69 6.95
CA LEU A 62 13.32 -2.79 6.95
C LEU A 62 13.66 -2.32 8.35
N VAL A 63 12.67 -1.85 9.12
CA VAL A 63 12.85 -1.45 10.53
C VAL A 63 13.45 -2.60 11.35
N ARG A 64 12.89 -3.81 11.23
CA ARG A 64 13.36 -5.00 11.93
C ARG A 64 14.83 -5.31 11.61
N ARG A 65 15.23 -5.22 10.33
CA ARG A 65 16.62 -5.43 9.90
C ARG A 65 17.56 -4.35 10.43
N SER A 66 17.19 -3.07 10.29
CA SER A 66 18.00 -1.95 10.77
C SER A 66 18.26 -2.01 12.28
N ILE A 67 17.24 -2.39 13.06
CA ILE A 67 17.38 -2.59 14.50
C ILE A 67 18.30 -3.78 14.83
N GLY A 68 18.23 -4.87 14.07
CA GLY A 68 19.08 -6.06 14.28
C GLY A 68 20.55 -5.88 13.87
N GLU A 69 20.81 -5.06 12.85
CA GLU A 69 22.16 -4.76 12.36
C GLU A 69 22.94 -3.82 13.30
N THR A 70 22.21 -2.97 14.04
CA THR A 70 22.81 -1.99 14.97
C THR A 70 23.34 -2.69 16.23
N GLN A 71 24.65 -2.91 16.30
CA GLN A 71 25.29 -3.62 17.42
C GLN A 71 25.15 -2.89 18.76
N GLU A 72 25.18 -1.55 18.75
CA GLU A 72 25.04 -0.74 19.97
C GLU A 72 23.69 -0.92 20.66
N LEU A 73 22.62 -1.12 19.88
CA LEU A 73 21.27 -1.34 20.42
C LEU A 73 21.13 -2.71 21.07
N LYS A 74 21.97 -3.70 20.73
CA LYS A 74 21.96 -5.03 21.37
C LYS A 74 22.32 -4.96 22.85
N ARG A 75 23.08 -3.93 23.26
CA ARG A 75 23.42 -3.71 24.66
C ARG A 75 22.21 -3.36 25.50
N PHE A 76 21.20 -2.70 24.91
CA PHE A 76 20.05 -2.13 25.60
C PHE A 76 18.73 -2.72 25.08
N PRO A 77 18.37 -3.95 25.50
CA PRO A 77 17.19 -4.66 24.98
C PRO A 77 15.87 -3.91 25.23
N THR A 78 15.75 -3.19 26.35
CA THR A 78 14.57 -2.38 26.66
C THR A 78 14.38 -1.25 25.65
N LEU A 79 15.43 -0.47 25.39
CA LEU A 79 15.41 0.59 24.38
C LEU A 79 15.13 0.02 22.98
N GLN A 80 15.71 -1.14 22.64
CA GLN A 80 15.48 -1.80 21.36
C GLN A 80 13.99 -2.13 21.15
N SER A 81 13.33 -2.69 22.17
CA SER A 81 11.90 -3.01 22.14
C SER A 81 11.05 -1.76 21.99
N GLU A 82 11.36 -0.69 22.72
CA GLU A 82 10.62 0.57 22.68
C GLU A 82 10.73 1.28 21.32
N ILE A 83 11.94 1.31 20.72
CA ILE A 83 12.14 1.85 19.36
C ILE A 83 11.35 1.02 18.34
N ALA A 84 11.41 -0.31 18.44
CA ALA A 84 10.66 -1.19 17.55
C ALA A 84 9.15 -0.97 17.68
N ALA A 85 8.62 -0.85 18.91
CA ALA A 85 7.22 -0.60 19.16
C ALA A 85 6.77 0.75 18.56
N ALA A 86 7.52 1.82 18.85
CA ALA A 86 7.19 3.15 18.36
C ALA A 86 7.26 3.26 16.82
N ALA A 87 8.27 2.65 16.19
CA ALA A 87 8.38 2.60 14.74
C ALA A 87 7.21 1.82 14.11
N ASN A 88 6.82 0.67 14.69
CA ASN A 88 5.69 -0.10 14.19
C ASN A 88 4.37 0.68 14.32
N GLU A 89 4.15 1.35 15.45
CA GLU A 89 2.95 2.17 15.66
C GLU A 89 2.86 3.31 14.62
N ALA A 90 3.97 4.00 14.35
CA ALA A 90 4.01 5.04 13.33
C ALA A 90 3.71 4.48 11.92
N LEU A 91 4.30 3.32 11.57
CA LEU A 91 4.03 2.67 10.28
C LEU A 91 2.56 2.25 10.13
N GLU A 92 1.90 1.75 11.18
CA GLU A 92 0.47 1.42 11.11
C GLU A 92 -0.39 2.68 10.83
N ARG A 93 -0.08 3.81 11.47
CA ARG A 93 -0.77 5.08 11.20
C ARG A 93 -0.59 5.52 9.73
N PHE A 94 0.62 5.44 9.21
CA PHE A 94 0.91 5.79 7.81
C PHE A 94 0.22 4.85 6.82
N ARG A 95 0.14 3.56 7.15
CA ARG A 95 -0.63 2.57 6.36
C ARG A 95 -2.10 2.95 6.31
N ASP A 96 -2.72 3.29 7.43
CA ASP A 96 -4.15 3.63 7.48
C ASP A 96 -4.46 4.88 6.65
N ASP A 97 -3.61 5.90 6.71
CA ASP A 97 -3.76 7.11 5.91
C ASP A 97 -3.52 6.86 4.42
N SER A 98 -2.54 6.00 4.09
CA SER A 98 -2.32 5.54 2.73
C SER A 98 -3.51 4.76 2.19
N LYS A 99 -4.13 3.88 2.99
CA LYS A 99 -5.31 3.11 2.60
C LYS A 99 -6.49 4.04 2.29
N LYS A 100 -6.78 5.00 3.17
CA LYS A 100 -7.85 6.00 2.95
C LYS A 100 -7.61 6.79 1.66
N THR A 101 -6.38 7.25 1.44
CA THR A 101 -6.02 8.06 0.26
C THR A 101 -6.16 7.28 -1.03
N THR A 102 -5.60 6.06 -1.06
CA THR A 102 -5.67 5.17 -2.22
C THR A 102 -7.11 4.76 -2.56
N MET A 103 -7.94 4.48 -1.54
CA MET A 103 -9.36 4.18 -1.76
C MET A 103 -10.13 5.37 -2.33
N ARG A 104 -9.88 6.59 -1.82
CA ARG A 104 -10.46 7.81 -2.37
C ARG A 104 -10.07 8.04 -3.83
N LEU A 105 -8.82 7.73 -4.21
CA LEU A 105 -8.40 7.82 -5.62
C LEU A 105 -9.26 6.93 -6.52
N VAL A 106 -9.52 5.69 -6.12
CA VAL A 106 -10.38 4.77 -6.88
C VAL A 106 -11.84 5.27 -6.91
N GLU A 107 -12.35 5.76 -5.78
CA GLU A 107 -13.72 6.29 -5.67
C GLU A 107 -13.96 7.53 -6.54
N MET A 108 -12.96 8.42 -6.65
CA MET A 108 -13.04 9.60 -7.51
C MET A 108 -13.22 9.20 -8.99
N GLU A 109 -12.49 8.19 -9.47
CA GLU A 109 -12.61 7.68 -10.84
C GLU A 109 -13.99 7.04 -11.12
N SER A 110 -14.65 6.48 -10.11
CA SER A 110 -16.03 5.97 -10.22
C SER A 110 -17.10 7.06 -10.13
N SER A 111 -16.81 8.17 -9.44
CA SER A 111 -17.79 9.24 -9.18
C SER A 111 -18.02 10.12 -10.40
N TYR A 112 -16.98 10.38 -11.20
CA TYR A 112 -17.08 11.22 -12.38
C TYR A 112 -16.51 10.54 -13.63
N LEU A 113 -17.34 10.40 -14.66
CA LEU A 113 -16.95 9.78 -15.92
C LEU A 113 -16.24 10.78 -16.82
N THR A 114 -15.11 10.38 -17.40
CA THR A 114 -14.39 11.22 -18.37
C THR A 114 -15.14 11.24 -19.70
N VAL A 115 -16.00 12.25 -19.88
CA VAL A 115 -16.87 12.38 -21.07
C VAL A 115 -16.11 12.51 -22.38
N ASP A 116 -14.92 13.11 -22.36
CA ASP A 116 -14.08 13.28 -23.55
C ASP A 116 -13.58 11.95 -24.13
N PHE A 117 -13.49 10.90 -23.31
CA PHE A 117 -13.22 9.56 -23.80
C PHE A 117 -14.32 9.09 -24.74
N PHE A 118 -15.58 9.23 -24.31
CA PHE A 118 -16.73 8.75 -25.07
C PHE A 118 -16.98 9.55 -26.35
N ARG A 119 -16.61 10.84 -26.37
CA ARG A 119 -16.67 11.68 -27.58
C ARG A 119 -15.70 11.23 -28.68
N LYS A 120 -14.61 10.55 -28.32
CA LYS A 120 -13.55 10.09 -29.24
C LYS A 120 -13.74 8.64 -29.69
N LEU A 121 -14.73 7.93 -29.17
CA LEU A 121 -15.03 6.56 -29.59
C LEU A 121 -15.41 6.57 -31.09
N PRO A 122 -14.87 5.65 -31.90
CA PRO A 122 -15.29 5.50 -33.28
C PRO A 122 -16.80 5.31 -33.36
N GLN A 123 -17.48 6.21 -34.08
CA GLN A 123 -18.87 5.99 -34.48
C GLN A 123 -18.86 5.03 -35.67
N ASP A 124 -18.72 3.73 -35.40
CA ASP A 124 -18.95 2.73 -36.43
C ASP A 124 -20.45 2.73 -36.75
N ILE A 125 -20.85 3.56 -37.71
CA ILE A 125 -22.11 3.44 -38.42
C ILE A 125 -22.00 2.12 -39.17
N GLU A 126 -22.59 1.05 -38.62
CA GLU A 126 -22.73 -0.20 -39.36
C GLU A 126 -23.46 0.13 -40.65
N ARG A 127 -22.78 -0.07 -41.79
CA ARG A 127 -23.40 -0.02 -43.11
C ARG A 127 -24.60 -0.96 -43.09
N VAL A 128 -25.79 -0.39 -43.24
CA VAL A 128 -27.08 -1.07 -43.31
C VAL A 128 -26.98 -2.27 -44.26
N GLY A 129 -26.89 -3.47 -43.68
CA GLY A 129 -26.86 -4.73 -44.40
C GLY A 129 -28.27 -5.29 -44.62
N ASN A 130 -28.46 -5.97 -45.75
CA ASN A 130 -29.72 -6.38 -46.39
C ASN A 130 -30.92 -6.82 -45.49
N PRO A 131 -32.17 -6.47 -45.84
CA PRO A 131 -33.37 -6.69 -45.00
C PRO A 131 -33.96 -8.10 -44.95
N THR A 132 -33.35 -9.13 -45.54
CA THR A 132 -34.04 -10.40 -45.87
C THR A 132 -33.73 -11.61 -44.99
N ALA A 133 -33.27 -11.44 -43.74
CA ALA A 133 -33.06 -12.55 -42.80
C ALA A 133 -34.06 -12.51 -41.62
N PRO A 134 -34.58 -13.67 -41.14
CA PRO A 134 -35.41 -13.70 -39.95
C PRO A 134 -34.58 -13.22 -38.74
N SER A 135 -35.15 -12.32 -37.93
CA SER A 135 -34.57 -11.67 -36.73
C SER A 135 -33.43 -10.65 -36.94
N ALA A 136 -33.55 -9.76 -37.93
CA ALA A 136 -32.66 -8.59 -38.06
C ALA A 136 -32.61 -7.73 -36.77
N ALA A 137 -33.71 -7.65 -36.03
CA ALA A 137 -33.80 -6.93 -34.75
C ALA A 137 -32.92 -7.54 -33.63
N ASP A 138 -32.87 -8.87 -33.52
CA ASP A 138 -32.06 -9.55 -32.49
C ASP A 138 -30.56 -9.44 -32.77
N ARG A 139 -30.16 -9.47 -34.04
CA ARG A 139 -28.76 -9.26 -34.44
C ARG A 139 -28.28 -7.84 -34.13
N TYR A 140 -29.12 -6.84 -34.39
CA TYR A 140 -28.83 -5.44 -34.08
C TYR A 140 -28.69 -5.21 -32.57
N THR A 141 -29.58 -5.83 -31.79
CA THR A 141 -29.59 -5.73 -30.32
C THR A 141 -28.35 -6.41 -29.69
N GLU A 142 -27.96 -7.58 -30.18
CA GLU A 142 -26.75 -8.28 -29.71
C GLU A 142 -25.45 -7.53 -30.10
N GLY A 143 -25.39 -6.97 -31.31
CA GLY A 143 -24.27 -6.13 -31.75
C GLY A 143 -24.13 -4.86 -30.91
N HIS A 144 -25.24 -4.24 -30.54
CA HIS A 144 -25.27 -3.06 -29.67
C HIS A 144 -24.70 -3.35 -28.27
N PHE A 145 -25.14 -4.42 -27.60
CA PHE A 145 -24.63 -4.79 -26.28
C PHE A 145 -23.15 -5.18 -26.31
N ARG A 146 -22.69 -5.85 -27.37
CA ARG A 146 -21.27 -6.15 -27.55
C ARG A 146 -20.43 -4.88 -27.68
N ARG A 147 -20.93 -3.86 -28.39
CA ARG A 147 -20.27 -2.56 -28.52
C ARG A 147 -20.20 -1.82 -27.18
N ILE A 148 -21.28 -1.83 -26.40
CA ILE A 148 -21.30 -1.27 -25.03
C ILE A 148 -20.21 -1.94 -24.18
N GLY A 149 -20.14 -3.27 -24.19
CA GLY A 149 -19.11 -4.02 -23.47
C GLY A 149 -17.69 -3.62 -23.87
N SER A 150 -17.41 -3.50 -25.18
CA SER A 150 -16.12 -3.06 -25.71
C SER A 150 -15.75 -1.62 -25.29
N ASN A 151 -16.70 -0.70 -25.34
CA ASN A 151 -16.52 0.69 -24.94
C ASN A 151 -16.22 0.80 -23.45
N VAL A 152 -16.98 0.09 -22.61
CA VAL A 152 -16.74 0.02 -21.16
C VAL A 152 -15.38 -0.59 -20.87
N SER A 153 -15.01 -1.68 -21.54
CA SER A 153 -13.69 -2.30 -21.40
C SER A 153 -12.56 -1.32 -21.74
N SER A 154 -12.72 -0.57 -22.82
CA SER A 154 -11.73 0.44 -23.24
C SER A 154 -11.62 1.59 -22.22
N TYR A 155 -12.75 2.06 -21.67
CA TYR A 155 -12.77 3.08 -20.61
C TYR A 155 -12.08 2.58 -19.34
N VAL A 156 -12.41 1.37 -18.88
CA VAL A 156 -11.81 0.74 -17.70
C VAL A 156 -10.30 0.54 -17.92
N GLY A 157 -9.88 0.21 -19.14
CA GLY A 157 -8.46 0.14 -19.52
C GLY A 157 -7.75 1.48 -19.35
N MET A 158 -8.34 2.58 -19.83
CA MET A 158 -7.79 3.93 -19.64
C MET A 158 -7.68 4.28 -18.15
N VAL A 159 -8.73 4.07 -17.36
CA VAL A 159 -8.70 4.35 -15.91
C VAL A 159 -7.65 3.49 -15.20
N SER A 160 -7.51 2.22 -15.61
CA SER A 160 -6.45 1.34 -15.10
C SER A 160 -5.05 1.92 -15.33
N GLU A 161 -4.77 2.48 -16.50
CA GLU A 161 -3.47 3.13 -16.76
C GLU A 161 -3.25 4.37 -15.89
N THR A 162 -4.30 5.16 -15.63
CA THR A 162 -4.23 6.26 -14.67
C THR A 162 -3.93 5.76 -13.25
N LEU A 163 -4.70 4.78 -12.77
CA LEU A 163 -4.56 4.22 -11.42
C LEU A 163 -3.18 3.56 -11.19
N LYS A 164 -2.62 2.89 -12.21
CA LYS A 164 -1.25 2.35 -12.15
C LYS A 164 -0.20 3.41 -11.87
N ASN A 165 -0.45 4.66 -12.25
CA ASN A 165 0.46 5.78 -12.02
C ASN A 165 0.18 6.53 -10.72
N THR A 166 -1.08 6.68 -10.33
CA THR A 166 -1.48 7.49 -9.17
C THR A 166 -1.40 6.72 -7.86
N ILE A 167 -1.77 5.44 -7.84
CA ILE A 167 -1.75 4.61 -6.61
C ILE A 167 -0.34 4.51 -6.03
N PRO A 168 0.71 4.14 -6.78
CA PRO A 168 2.06 4.05 -6.21
C PRO A 168 2.57 5.39 -5.69
N LYS A 169 2.23 6.51 -6.34
CA LYS A 169 2.61 7.85 -5.88
C LYS A 169 1.97 8.19 -4.53
N ALA A 170 0.69 7.86 -4.36
CA ALA A 170 -0.01 8.04 -3.09
C ALA A 170 0.61 7.18 -1.98
N VAL A 171 0.87 5.90 -2.26
CA VAL A 171 1.49 4.98 -1.29
C VAL A 171 2.88 5.46 -0.87
N VAL A 172 3.72 5.85 -1.83
CA VAL A 172 5.07 6.38 -1.54
C VAL A 172 4.99 7.69 -0.75
N HIS A 173 4.04 8.56 -1.09
CA HIS A 173 3.87 9.83 -0.38
C HIS A 173 3.43 9.61 1.07
N CYS A 174 2.38 8.83 1.30
CA CYS A 174 1.78 8.63 2.62
C CYS A 174 2.60 7.70 3.52
N GLN A 175 3.31 6.71 2.97
CA GLN A 175 4.08 5.75 3.76
C GLN A 175 5.58 6.04 3.73
N VAL A 176 6.21 5.97 2.55
CA VAL A 176 7.68 5.99 2.46
C VAL A 176 8.27 7.36 2.81
N LYS A 177 7.68 8.44 2.27
CA LYS A 177 8.14 9.81 2.57
C LYS A 177 7.84 10.20 4.02
N GLU A 178 6.66 9.83 4.54
CA GLU A 178 6.31 10.08 5.94
C GLU A 178 7.21 9.28 6.89
N ALA A 179 7.42 7.98 6.64
CA ALA A 179 8.37 7.19 7.43
C ALA A 179 9.78 7.79 7.41
N LYS A 180 10.26 8.28 6.27
CA LYS A 180 11.56 8.96 6.22
C LYS A 180 11.60 10.25 7.07
N ARG A 181 10.49 10.99 7.13
CA ARG A 181 10.42 12.31 7.77
C ARG A 181 10.17 12.22 9.27
N SER A 182 9.26 11.35 9.70
CA SER A 182 8.63 11.44 11.03
C SER A 182 8.46 10.09 11.74
N LEU A 183 9.14 9.02 11.33
CA LEU A 183 9.01 7.68 11.93
C LEU A 183 9.15 7.68 13.46
N LEU A 184 10.11 8.44 13.99
CA LEU A 184 10.41 8.49 15.43
C LEU A 184 10.04 9.81 16.09
N ASP A 185 9.33 10.72 15.41
CA ASP A 185 8.97 12.03 15.98
C ASP A 185 8.14 11.87 17.26
N HIS A 186 7.16 10.96 17.23
CA HIS A 186 6.35 10.66 18.41
C HIS A 186 7.18 10.03 19.54
N PHE A 187 8.12 9.15 19.19
CA PHE A 187 9.04 8.54 20.15
C PHE A 187 9.92 9.61 20.82
N TYR A 188 10.50 10.52 20.05
CA TYR A 188 11.30 11.63 20.60
C TYR A 188 10.47 12.54 21.49
N ALA A 189 9.23 12.85 21.11
CA ALA A 189 8.32 13.63 21.94
C ALA A 189 7.94 12.91 23.25
N GLN A 190 7.81 11.58 23.23
CA GLN A 190 7.60 10.78 24.45
C GLN A 190 8.87 10.73 25.32
N LEU A 191 10.05 10.55 24.70
CA LEU A 191 11.33 10.49 25.39
C LEU A 191 11.63 11.80 26.14
N GLY A 192 11.32 12.95 25.53
CA GLY A 192 11.49 14.26 26.17
C GLY A 192 10.59 14.50 27.40
N LYS A 193 9.56 13.67 27.61
CA LYS A 193 8.68 13.73 28.78
C LYS A 193 9.11 12.77 29.91
N LYS A 194 10.05 11.86 29.64
CA LYS A 194 10.49 10.85 30.62
C LYS A 194 11.47 11.47 31.62
N GLU A 195 11.32 11.08 32.88
CA GLU A 195 12.24 11.48 33.96
C GLU A 195 13.51 10.61 33.99
N GLY A 196 14.55 11.07 34.70
CA GLY A 196 15.86 10.39 34.75
C GLY A 196 15.82 8.91 35.15
N LYS A 197 14.91 8.51 36.05
CA LYS A 197 14.73 7.10 36.43
C LYS A 197 14.17 6.24 35.29
N GLN A 198 13.23 6.78 34.51
CA GLN A 198 12.64 6.08 33.37
C GLN A 198 13.64 5.98 32.21
N LEU A 199 14.45 7.03 32.02
CA LEU A 199 15.54 7.00 31.04
C LEU A 199 16.61 5.96 31.43
N ALA A 200 16.93 5.83 32.71
CA ALA A 200 17.86 4.80 33.19
C ALA A 200 17.35 3.38 32.87
N GLN A 201 16.06 3.10 33.09
CA GLN A 201 15.45 1.80 32.77
C GLN A 201 15.52 1.44 31.28
N LEU A 202 15.42 2.44 30.39
CA LEU A 202 15.61 2.20 28.95
C LEU A 202 17.04 1.77 28.62
N LEU A 203 18.01 2.25 29.41
CA LEU A 203 19.44 1.96 29.26
C LEU A 203 19.92 0.80 30.14
N ASP A 204 19.00 -0.01 30.66
CA ASP A 204 19.36 -1.26 31.34
C ASP A 204 20.07 -2.20 30.35
N GLU A 205 21.27 -2.62 30.74
CA GLU A 205 22.08 -3.50 29.92
C GLU A 205 21.61 -4.96 30.01
N ASP A 206 21.88 -5.73 28.96
CA ASP A 206 21.78 -7.19 29.01
C ASP A 206 22.67 -7.75 30.16
N PRO A 207 22.09 -8.48 31.14
CA PRO A 207 22.83 -9.07 32.25
C PRO A 207 24.02 -9.93 31.82
N MET A 208 23.91 -10.65 30.70
CA MET A 208 25.00 -11.50 30.19
C MET A 208 26.18 -10.65 29.69
N LEU A 209 25.90 -9.53 29.02
CA LEU A 209 26.94 -8.59 28.58
C LEU A 209 27.59 -7.89 29.78
N MET A 210 26.79 -7.50 30.77
CA MET A 210 27.27 -6.89 32.00
C MET A 210 28.19 -7.85 32.77
N GLU A 211 27.79 -9.10 32.97
CA GLU A 211 28.60 -10.11 33.65
C GLU A 211 29.92 -10.37 32.90
N ARG A 212 29.86 -10.57 31.58
CA ARG A 212 31.06 -10.76 30.75
C ARG A 212 32.01 -9.56 30.85
N ARG A 213 31.48 -8.33 30.89
CA ARG A 213 32.28 -7.12 31.07
C ARG A 213 32.97 -7.09 32.44
N GLN A 214 32.24 -7.44 33.50
CA GLN A 214 32.80 -7.51 34.86
C GLN A 214 33.90 -8.56 34.97
N GLN A 215 33.71 -9.74 34.37
CA GLN A 215 34.73 -10.79 34.33
C GLN A 215 36.00 -10.33 33.59
N CYS A 216 35.85 -9.68 32.44
CA CYS A 216 36.97 -9.12 31.69
C CYS A 216 37.70 -8.01 32.47
N ALA A 217 36.96 -7.13 33.15
CA ALA A 217 37.53 -6.06 33.97
C ALA A 217 38.36 -6.62 35.14
N LYS A 218 37.80 -7.59 35.87
CA LYS A 218 38.50 -8.28 36.96
C LYS A 218 39.78 -8.98 36.46
N ARG A 219 39.72 -9.64 35.31
CA ARG A 219 40.89 -10.30 34.72
C ARG A 219 41.96 -9.29 34.29
N LEU A 220 41.55 -8.14 33.75
CA LEU A 220 42.48 -7.06 33.40
C LEU A 220 43.19 -6.50 34.63
N GLU A 221 42.47 -6.31 35.73
CA GLU A 221 43.02 -5.84 36.99
C GLU A 221 44.07 -6.82 37.55
N LEU A 222 43.77 -8.13 37.52
CA LEU A 222 44.73 -9.18 37.88
C LEU A 222 45.99 -9.14 37.01
N TYR A 223 45.85 -8.96 35.69
CA TYR A 223 47.01 -8.86 34.80
C TYR A 223 47.83 -7.58 35.02
N LYS A 224 47.19 -6.46 35.38
CA LYS A 224 47.91 -5.24 35.74
C LYS A 224 48.71 -5.45 37.03
N SER A 225 48.10 -6.03 38.07
CA SER A 225 48.80 -6.36 39.32
C SER A 225 50.00 -7.26 39.07
N ALA A 226 49.81 -8.35 38.31
CA ALA A 226 50.89 -9.28 37.98
C ALA A 226 52.03 -8.62 37.20
N ARG A 227 51.72 -7.71 36.27
CA ARG A 227 52.73 -6.92 35.55
C ARG A 227 53.49 -6.00 36.51
N ASP A 228 52.77 -5.28 37.37
CA ASP A 228 53.38 -4.32 38.28
C ASP A 228 54.28 -5.04 39.32
N GLU A 229 53.90 -6.26 39.75
CA GLU A 229 54.76 -7.15 40.55
C GLU A 229 56.03 -7.57 39.81
N ILE A 230 55.93 -8.01 38.55
CA ILE A 230 57.10 -8.37 37.73
C ILE A 230 58.03 -7.16 37.55
N ASP A 231 57.47 -5.99 37.23
CA ASP A 231 58.25 -4.76 37.06
C ASP A 231 59.00 -4.43 38.35
N SER A 232 58.36 -4.54 39.52
CA SER A 232 58.99 -4.26 40.81
C SER A 232 60.24 -5.10 41.09
N VAL A 233 60.26 -6.37 40.66
CA VAL A 233 61.39 -7.31 40.83
C VAL A 233 62.49 -7.06 39.79
N SER A 234 62.13 -6.60 38.59
CA SER A 234 63.09 -6.34 37.52
C SER A 234 64.03 -5.18 37.82
N TRP A 235 63.57 -4.18 38.57
CA TRP A 235 64.35 -2.99 38.97
C TRP A 235 65.15 -3.16 40.27
N THR A 236 65.10 -4.33 40.92
CA THR A 236 65.84 -4.60 42.18
C THR A 236 67.20 -5.30 41.96
N ARG A 237 67.70 -5.35 40.72
CA ARG A 237 69.04 -5.84 40.37
C ARG A 237 69.92 -4.73 39.84
#